data_AF-A0A969T4R1-F1
#
_entry.id   AF-A0A969T4R1-F1
#
_cell.length_a   1.000
_cell.length_b   1.000
_cell.length_c   1.000
_cell.angle_alpha   90.00
_cell.angle_beta   90.00
_cell.angle_gamma   90.00
#
_symmetry.space_group_name_H-M   'P 1'
#
loop_
_entity.id
_entity.type
_entity.pdbx_description
1 polymer ?
#
loop_
_entity_poly.entity_id
_entity_poly.type
_entity_poly.pdbx_seq_one_letter_code
_entity_poly.pdbx_strand_id
1 'polypeptide(L)'
;KDDPTDTYISGGLIEYMNPNEYKVRKLYYFSHDVSDEKIAQTPEMLKFFKSLDIDVAFFKAASYLCSWLHTIREFTLENAKSVVQDDSGIYLKYFNDEKWDKKFYGKYNRTRKVFKANFQEDLKAIYDKDTSIKPLDFKFGYGSMIKQDNIMVARKK
;
A
#
# COMPACT_ATOMS: atom_id res chain seq x y z
N LYS A 1 1.96 12.55 19.88
CA LYS A 1 1.22 13.60 19.16
C LYS A 1 2.29 14.30 18.34
N ASP A 2 2.19 14.29 17.02
CA ASP A 2 3.25 14.83 16.17
C ASP A 2 3.41 16.33 16.44
N ASP A 3 4.64 16.74 16.75
CA ASP A 3 4.99 18.14 16.93
C ASP A 3 5.19 18.76 15.53
N PRO A 4 4.39 19.76 15.14
CA PRO A 4 4.49 20.37 13.81
C PRO A 4 5.81 21.12 13.59
N THR A 5 6.64 21.28 14.63
CA THR A 5 7.99 21.86 14.57
C THR A 5 9.10 20.81 14.46
N ASP A 6 8.78 19.53 14.53
CA ASP A 6 9.77 18.46 14.42
C ASP A 6 10.31 18.40 12.98
N THR A 7 11.58 18.73 12.82
CA THR A 7 12.31 18.65 11.56
C THR A 7 13.02 17.30 11.38
N TYR A 8 12.96 16.42 12.40
CA TYR A 8 13.59 15.12 12.37
C TYR A 8 12.59 14.04 11.99
N ILE A 9 13.06 13.06 11.22
CA ILE A 9 12.27 11.87 10.92
C ILE A 9 12.31 10.97 12.16
N SER A 10 11.26 11.02 12.97
CA SER A 10 11.12 10.15 14.14
C SER A 10 10.92 8.70 13.72
N GLY A 11 11.70 7.79 14.31
CA GLY A 11 11.64 6.37 13.96
C GLY A 11 12.50 5.48 14.86
N GLY A 12 12.43 4.17 14.61
CA GLY A 12 13.19 3.15 15.32
C GLY A 12 13.66 2.03 14.39
N LEU A 13 14.82 1.47 14.71
CA LEU A 13 15.34 0.25 14.10
C LEU A 13 15.18 -0.90 15.10
N ILE A 14 14.49 -1.95 14.69
CA ILE A 14 14.43 -3.22 15.40
C ILE A 14 15.24 -4.23 14.61
N GLU A 15 16.30 -4.76 15.21
CA GLU A 15 17.05 -5.90 14.69
C GLU A 15 16.53 -7.17 15.35
N TYR A 16 16.16 -8.15 14.54
CA TYR A 16 15.60 -9.41 15.01
C TYR A 16 16.15 -10.59 14.23
N MET A 17 16.16 -11.76 14.85
CA MET A 17 16.69 -12.98 14.27
C MET A 17 15.77 -14.14 14.63
N ASN A 18 15.52 -15.04 13.69
CA ASN A 18 14.86 -16.30 13.98
C ASN A 18 15.84 -17.16 14.81
N PRO A 19 15.45 -17.77 15.94
CA PRO A 19 16.36 -18.57 16.77
C PRO A 19 17.14 -19.66 16.01
N ASN A 20 16.60 -20.15 14.89
CA ASN A 20 17.20 -21.20 14.06
C ASN A 20 18.00 -20.66 12.86
N GLU A 21 18.23 -19.36 12.76
CA GLU A 21 18.96 -18.72 11.67
C GLU A 21 20.06 -17.82 12.21
N TYR A 22 21.16 -17.65 11.45
CA TYR A 22 22.23 -16.70 11.77
C TYR A 22 22.09 -15.37 11.01
N LYS A 23 20.91 -15.15 10.39
CA LYS A 23 20.64 -13.95 9.60
C LYS A 23 19.86 -12.94 10.43
N VAL A 24 20.51 -11.83 10.76
CA VAL A 24 19.84 -10.65 11.34
C VAL A 24 18.95 -10.00 10.28
N ARG A 25 17.72 -9.69 10.66
CA ARG A 25 16.72 -8.96 9.88
C ARG A 25 16.47 -7.61 10.54
N LYS A 26 16.17 -6.60 9.72
CA LYS A 26 15.94 -5.23 10.17
C LYS A 26 14.50 -4.83 9.90
N LEU A 27 13.86 -4.22 10.88
CA LEU A 27 12.59 -3.54 10.76
C LEU A 27 12.81 -2.06 11.08
N TYR A 28 12.61 -1.22 10.07
CA TYR A 28 12.60 0.23 10.23
C TYR A 28 11.14 0.68 10.40
N TYR A 29 10.86 1.39 11.48
CA TYR A 29 9.58 2.03 11.74
C TYR A 29 9.76 3.54 11.72
N PHE A 30 8.94 4.25 10.95
CA PHE A 30 8.96 5.70 10.87
C PHE A 30 7.59 6.25 11.25
N SER A 31 7.58 7.25 12.13
CA SER A 31 6.42 8.06 12.46
C SER A 31 6.63 9.43 11.81
N HIS A 32 6.12 9.59 10.59
CA HIS A 32 6.35 10.80 9.81
C HIS A 32 5.14 11.13 8.94
N ASP A 33 4.85 12.42 8.79
CA ASP A 33 3.88 12.90 7.83
C ASP A 33 4.47 12.79 6.42
N VAL A 34 3.86 11.93 5.60
CA VAL A 34 4.28 11.66 4.22
C VAL A 34 3.44 12.38 3.18
N SER A 35 2.66 13.40 3.59
CA SER A 35 2.02 14.33 2.66
C SER A 35 3.04 14.96 1.71
N ASP A 36 2.59 15.31 0.51
CA ASP A 36 3.50 15.82 -0.53
C ASP A 36 4.30 17.04 -0.07
N GLU A 37 3.69 17.92 0.73
CA GLU A 37 4.40 19.07 1.33
C GLU A 37 5.49 18.65 2.31
N LYS A 38 5.19 17.71 3.22
CA LYS A 38 6.11 17.30 4.29
C LYS A 38 7.22 16.39 3.79
N ILE A 39 6.94 15.52 2.83
CA ILE A 39 7.96 14.66 2.25
C ILE A 39 8.92 15.43 1.35
N ALA A 40 8.47 16.53 0.71
CA ALA A 40 9.35 17.43 -0.03
C ALA A 40 10.38 18.13 0.89
N GLN A 41 10.05 18.32 2.16
CA GLN A 41 10.95 18.89 3.18
C GLN A 41 11.95 17.86 3.73
N THR A 42 11.75 16.57 3.45
CA THR A 42 12.58 15.45 3.96
C THR A 42 13.05 14.52 2.82
N PRO A 43 13.74 15.04 1.79
CA PRO A 43 14.12 14.27 0.59
C PRO A 43 15.06 13.08 0.90
N GLU A 44 15.79 13.11 2.01
CA GLU A 44 16.59 12.01 2.52
C GLU A 44 15.77 10.76 2.82
N MET A 45 14.48 10.89 3.17
CA MET A 45 13.59 9.76 3.42
C MET A 45 13.37 8.94 2.14
N LEU A 46 13.09 9.60 1.02
CA LEU A 46 12.94 8.94 -0.28
C LEU A 46 14.26 8.34 -0.77
N LYS A 47 15.39 9.01 -0.52
CA LYS A 47 16.73 8.45 -0.81
C LYS A 47 16.99 7.18 -0.02
N PHE A 48 16.64 7.17 1.27
CA PHE A 48 16.75 6.00 2.13
C PHE A 48 15.82 4.88 1.65
N PHE A 49 14.55 5.16 1.36
CA PHE A 49 13.64 4.15 0.82
C PHE A 49 14.13 3.55 -0.48
N LYS A 50 14.74 4.36 -1.34
CA LYS A 50 15.31 3.90 -2.61
C LYS A 50 16.50 2.96 -2.39
N SER A 51 17.29 3.16 -1.34
CA SER A 51 18.43 2.30 -1.03
C SER A 51 18.04 0.91 -0.51
N LEU A 52 16.78 0.70 -0.12
CA LEU A 52 16.27 -0.57 0.39
C LEU A 52 15.99 -1.63 -0.69
N ASP A 53 16.06 -1.28 -1.98
CA ASP A 53 15.66 -2.14 -3.13
C ASP A 53 14.32 -2.84 -2.88
N ILE A 54 13.23 -2.06 -2.89
CA ILE A 54 11.91 -2.52 -2.44
C ILE A 54 11.36 -3.63 -3.34
N ASP A 55 11.38 -4.87 -2.85
CA ASP A 55 10.72 -5.99 -3.52
C ASP A 55 9.19 -5.84 -3.49
N VAL A 56 8.63 -5.56 -2.30
CA VAL A 56 7.18 -5.49 -2.09
C VAL A 56 6.82 -4.22 -1.33
N ALA A 57 5.92 -3.42 -1.90
CA ALA A 57 5.18 -2.39 -1.17
C ALA A 57 3.82 -2.94 -0.72
N PHE A 58 3.43 -2.63 0.50
CA PHE A 58 2.22 -3.18 1.11
C PHE A 58 1.32 -2.08 1.65
N PHE A 59 0.08 -1.99 1.17
CA PHE A 59 -0.93 -1.05 1.68
C PHE A 59 -2.10 -1.80 2.31
N LYS A 60 -2.52 -1.36 3.48
CA LYS A 60 -3.57 -2.04 4.25
C LYS A 60 -4.36 -1.00 5.02
N ALA A 61 -5.67 -0.90 4.76
CA ALA A 61 -6.51 0.08 5.41
C ALA A 61 -5.91 1.51 5.35
N ALA A 62 -5.36 1.89 4.19
CA ALA A 62 -4.59 3.11 3.96
C ALA A 62 -5.46 4.37 3.72
N SER A 63 -6.73 4.31 4.12
CA SER A 63 -7.69 5.42 4.06
C SER A 63 -7.84 6.13 2.71
N TYR A 64 -7.48 5.47 1.60
CA TYR A 64 -7.49 6.03 0.23
C TYR A 64 -6.56 7.25 0.07
N LEU A 65 -5.58 7.41 0.96
CA LEU A 65 -4.69 8.57 1.01
C LEU A 65 -3.77 8.66 -0.21
N CYS A 66 -3.47 7.56 -0.91
CA CYS A 66 -2.68 7.59 -2.15
C CYS A 66 -3.34 8.37 -3.30
N SER A 67 -4.58 8.82 -3.15
CA SER A 67 -5.18 9.81 -4.05
C SER A 67 -4.59 11.22 -3.88
N TRP A 68 -4.08 11.54 -2.69
CA TRP A 68 -3.47 12.83 -2.32
C TRP A 68 -1.98 12.74 -1.94
N LEU A 69 -1.46 11.54 -1.67
CA LEU A 69 -0.03 11.30 -1.43
C LEU A 69 0.66 10.98 -2.77
N HIS A 70 0.74 11.95 -3.67
CA HIS A 70 1.20 11.74 -5.05
C HIS A 70 2.64 11.22 -5.08
N THR A 71 3.52 11.80 -4.28
CA THR A 71 4.95 11.47 -4.21
C THR A 71 5.15 10.03 -3.76
N ILE A 72 4.47 9.60 -2.68
CA ILE A 72 4.55 8.21 -2.18
C ILE A 72 3.97 7.23 -3.20
N ARG A 73 2.83 7.56 -3.82
CA ARG A 73 2.21 6.71 -4.86
C ARG A 73 3.18 6.49 -6.02
N GLU A 74 3.72 7.57 -6.57
CA GLU A 74 4.60 7.53 -7.74
C GLU A 74 5.92 6.86 -7.42
N PHE A 75 6.52 7.19 -6.28
CA PHE A 75 7.72 6.50 -5.77
C PHE A 75 7.49 5.00 -5.67
N THR A 76 6.34 4.57 -5.14
CA THR A 76 6.01 3.15 -5.01
C THR A 76 5.87 2.47 -6.36
N LEU A 77 5.13 3.07 -7.30
CA LEU A 77 4.95 2.52 -8.65
C LEU A 77 6.27 2.47 -9.43
N GLU A 78 7.18 3.42 -9.21
CA GLU A 78 8.48 3.46 -9.87
C GLU A 78 9.47 2.45 -9.27
N ASN A 79 9.52 2.29 -7.95
CA ASN A 79 10.62 1.60 -7.28
C ASN A 79 10.26 0.21 -6.74
N ALA A 80 9.00 -0.10 -6.43
CA ALA A 80 8.64 -1.42 -5.94
C ALA A 80 8.55 -2.45 -7.07
N LYS A 81 9.01 -3.69 -6.86
CA LYS A 81 8.84 -4.81 -7.83
C LYS A 81 7.42 -5.38 -7.81
N SER A 82 6.75 -5.31 -6.65
CA SER A 82 5.37 -5.76 -6.46
C SER A 82 4.63 -4.85 -5.48
N VAL A 83 3.31 -4.74 -5.63
CA VAL A 83 2.42 -4.04 -4.70
C VAL A 83 1.32 -5.01 -4.25
N VAL A 84 1.12 -5.13 -2.95
CA VAL A 84 0.02 -5.91 -2.36
C VAL A 84 -0.86 -4.97 -1.55
N GLN A 85 -2.13 -4.88 -1.91
CA GLN A 85 -3.02 -3.90 -1.28
C GLN A 85 -4.49 -4.28 -1.28
N ASP A 86 -5.26 -3.66 -0.39
CA ASP A 86 -6.72 -3.55 -0.55
C ASP A 86 -7.09 -2.37 -1.48
N ASP A 87 -8.38 -2.15 -1.66
CA ASP A 87 -8.89 -1.05 -2.47
C ASP A 87 -8.55 0.35 -1.90
N SER A 88 -8.13 0.42 -0.64
CA SER A 88 -7.82 1.67 0.05
C SER A 88 -6.38 2.17 -0.14
N GLY A 89 -5.55 1.42 -0.85
CA GLY A 89 -4.20 1.84 -1.27
C GLY A 89 -4.21 2.72 -2.52
N ILE A 90 -3.32 2.40 -3.47
CA ILE A 90 -3.22 3.09 -4.78
C ILE A 90 -4.40 2.68 -5.65
N TYR A 91 -5.09 3.63 -6.28
CA TYR A 91 -6.25 3.31 -7.12
C TYR A 91 -5.83 2.51 -8.36
N LEU A 92 -6.70 1.59 -8.80
CA LEU A 92 -6.47 0.68 -9.92
C LEU A 92 -6.02 1.44 -11.18
N LYS A 93 -6.66 2.57 -11.50
CA LYS A 93 -6.35 3.42 -12.66
C LYS A 93 -4.88 3.88 -12.76
N TYR A 94 -4.11 3.87 -11.67
CA TYR A 94 -2.69 4.25 -11.70
C TYR A 94 -1.75 3.09 -12.08
N PHE A 95 -2.24 1.84 -12.12
CA PHE A 95 -1.45 0.68 -12.52
C PHE A 95 -1.54 0.42 -14.02
N ASN A 96 -0.58 0.96 -14.78
CA ASN A 96 -0.48 0.73 -16.22
C ASN A 96 -0.44 -0.78 -16.57
N ASP A 97 -1.40 -1.24 -17.38
CA ASP A 97 -1.54 -2.64 -17.83
C ASP A 97 -0.35 -3.16 -18.64
N GLU A 98 0.41 -2.29 -19.30
CA GLU A 98 1.63 -2.66 -20.02
C GLU A 98 2.78 -2.98 -19.07
N LYS A 99 2.79 -2.40 -17.87
CA LYS A 99 3.87 -2.52 -16.89
C LYS A 99 3.56 -3.49 -15.75
N TRP A 100 2.28 -3.76 -15.48
CA TRP A 100 1.84 -4.46 -14.28
C TRP A 100 0.88 -5.61 -14.58
N ASP A 101 1.27 -6.81 -14.15
CA ASP A 101 0.38 -7.95 -14.02
C ASP A 101 -0.37 -7.87 -12.70
N LYS A 102 -1.70 -7.89 -12.77
CA LYS A 102 -2.58 -7.73 -11.60
C LYS A 102 -3.38 -9.00 -11.36
N LYS A 103 -3.44 -9.43 -10.11
CA LYS A 103 -4.27 -10.55 -9.65
C LYS A 103 -5.14 -10.12 -8.48
N PHE A 104 -6.41 -10.50 -8.53
CA PHE A 104 -7.43 -10.09 -7.58
C PHE A 104 -7.92 -11.26 -6.74
N TYR A 105 -8.31 -10.99 -5.50
CA TYR A 105 -8.82 -11.94 -4.53
C TYR A 105 -9.92 -11.30 -3.68
N GLY A 106 -10.88 -12.10 -3.26
CA GLY A 106 -11.95 -11.67 -2.36
C GLY A 106 -13.15 -11.09 -3.09
N LYS A 107 -13.75 -10.04 -2.55
CA LYS A 107 -14.97 -9.42 -3.09
C LYS A 107 -14.93 -7.92 -2.95
N TYR A 108 -15.34 -7.20 -3.98
CA TYR A 108 -15.46 -5.75 -3.96
C TYR A 108 -16.84 -5.33 -4.47
N ASN A 109 -17.76 -4.96 -3.56
CA ASN A 109 -19.10 -4.47 -3.94
C ASN A 109 -19.44 -3.09 -3.39
N ARG A 110 -18.75 -2.66 -2.33
CA ARG A 110 -18.89 -1.32 -1.73
C ARG A 110 -17.67 -1.02 -0.88
N THR A 111 -17.45 0.27 -0.62
CA THR A 111 -16.54 0.73 0.43
C THR A 111 -17.27 0.91 1.76
N ARG A 112 -16.55 1.18 2.86
CA ARG A 112 -17.18 1.67 4.09
C ARG A 112 -17.89 2.99 3.81
N LYS A 113 -18.99 3.27 4.53
CA LYS A 113 -19.82 4.47 4.32
C LYS A 113 -19.01 5.79 4.30
N VAL A 114 -18.02 5.90 5.18
CA VAL A 114 -17.12 7.08 5.27
C VAL A 114 -16.23 7.27 4.03
N PHE A 115 -16.03 6.22 3.23
CA PHE A 115 -15.23 6.21 2.01
C PHE A 115 -16.06 5.98 0.75
N LYS A 116 -17.37 6.25 0.79
CA LYS A 116 -18.27 6.01 -0.36
C LYS A 116 -17.80 6.72 -1.64
N ALA A 117 -17.24 7.92 -1.50
CA ALA A 117 -16.71 8.69 -2.63
C ALA A 117 -15.47 8.08 -3.31
N ASN A 118 -14.83 7.09 -2.65
CA ASN A 118 -13.63 6.42 -3.15
C ASN A 118 -13.93 5.07 -3.81
N PHE A 119 -15.20 4.79 -4.08
CA PHE A 119 -15.57 3.58 -4.82
C PHE A 119 -14.99 3.61 -6.24
N GLN A 120 -14.41 2.50 -6.66
CA GLN A 120 -13.70 2.35 -7.94
C GLN A 120 -14.54 1.50 -8.90
N GLU A 121 -15.25 2.15 -9.82
CA GLU A 121 -16.13 1.47 -10.79
C GLU A 121 -15.37 0.53 -11.73
N ASP A 122 -14.14 0.89 -12.10
CA ASP A 122 -13.22 0.06 -12.88
C ASP A 122 -12.83 -1.22 -12.12
N LEU A 123 -12.53 -1.10 -10.82
CA LEU A 123 -12.28 -2.24 -9.95
C LEU A 123 -13.52 -3.12 -9.82
N LYS A 124 -14.70 -2.52 -9.62
CA LYS A 124 -15.96 -3.27 -9.56
C LYS A 124 -16.22 -4.07 -10.84
N ALA A 125 -15.99 -3.46 -12.00
CA ALA A 125 -16.15 -4.12 -13.28
C ALA A 125 -15.25 -5.36 -13.44
N ILE A 126 -14.04 -5.35 -12.86
CA ILE A 126 -13.18 -6.54 -12.82
C ILE A 126 -13.82 -7.63 -11.96
N TYR A 127 -14.23 -7.30 -10.73
CA TYR A 127 -14.84 -8.29 -9.82
C TYR A 127 -16.15 -8.88 -10.36
N ASP A 128 -16.90 -8.12 -11.17
CA ASP A 128 -18.13 -8.62 -11.79
C ASP A 128 -17.90 -9.54 -12.98
N LYS A 129 -16.81 -9.32 -13.73
CA LYS A 129 -16.53 -10.06 -14.97
C LYS A 129 -15.66 -11.29 -14.74
N ASP A 130 -14.68 -11.19 -13.83
CA ASP A 130 -13.69 -12.25 -13.63
C ASP A 130 -14.21 -13.31 -12.64
N THR A 131 -14.72 -14.40 -13.20
CA THR A 131 -15.22 -15.57 -12.45
C THR A 131 -14.09 -16.43 -11.85
N SER A 132 -12.82 -16.15 -12.19
CA SER A 132 -11.67 -16.89 -11.66
C SER A 132 -11.14 -16.35 -10.33
N ILE A 133 -11.64 -15.19 -9.88
CA ILE A 133 -11.24 -14.56 -8.61
C ILE A 133 -11.58 -15.47 -7.45
N LYS A 134 -10.55 -15.85 -6.69
CA LYS A 134 -10.69 -16.71 -5.51
C LYS A 134 -11.17 -15.90 -4.30
N PRO A 135 -12.03 -16.47 -3.43
CA PRO A 135 -12.39 -15.83 -2.18
C PRO A 135 -11.19 -15.71 -1.24
N LEU A 136 -11.29 -14.81 -0.26
CA LEU A 136 -10.37 -14.71 0.87
C LEU A 136 -10.98 -15.43 2.07
N ASP A 137 -10.19 -16.27 2.72
CA ASP A 137 -10.50 -17.01 3.95
C ASP A 137 -10.02 -16.28 5.21
N PHE A 138 -9.39 -15.12 5.06
CA PHE A 138 -8.95 -14.26 6.14
C PHE A 138 -9.41 -12.81 5.93
N LYS A 139 -9.39 -12.05 7.03
CA LYS A 139 -9.77 -10.63 7.06
C LYS A 139 -8.62 -9.75 6.58
N PHE A 140 -8.94 -8.76 5.75
CA PHE A 140 -8.00 -7.79 5.21
C PHE A 140 -8.64 -6.41 5.01
N GLY A 141 -7.83 -5.36 5.18
CA GLY A 141 -8.28 -3.99 5.03
C GLY A 141 -9.47 -3.55 5.88
N TYR A 142 -10.15 -2.52 5.37
CA TYR A 142 -11.45 -2.07 5.83
C TYR A 142 -12.60 -3.01 5.46
N GLY A 143 -12.41 -3.86 4.45
CA GLY A 143 -13.37 -4.87 4.00
C GLY A 143 -13.83 -5.79 5.13
N SER A 144 -12.95 -6.08 6.09
CA SER A 144 -13.21 -6.92 7.26
C SER A 144 -14.39 -6.44 8.12
N MET A 145 -14.63 -5.12 8.15
CA MET A 145 -15.74 -4.51 8.91
C MET A 145 -17.08 -4.63 8.19
N ILE A 146 -17.07 -4.90 6.88
CA ILE A 146 -18.26 -5.00 6.03
C ILE A 146 -18.39 -6.37 5.34
N LYS A 147 -17.56 -7.34 5.73
CA LYS A 147 -17.46 -8.71 5.19
C LYS A 147 -17.22 -8.74 3.67
N GLN A 148 -16.37 -7.82 3.18
CA GLN A 148 -15.98 -7.70 1.77
C GLN A 148 -14.49 -7.38 1.68
N ASP A 149 -13.68 -8.29 2.19
CA ASP A 149 -12.23 -8.24 2.06
C ASP A 149 -11.85 -8.43 0.59
N ASN A 150 -10.95 -7.58 0.09
CA ASN A 150 -10.39 -7.68 -1.24
C ASN A 150 -8.88 -7.45 -1.18
N ILE A 151 -8.14 -8.12 -2.07
CA ILE A 151 -6.71 -7.92 -2.26
C ILE A 151 -6.42 -7.86 -3.75
N MET A 152 -5.59 -6.89 -4.13
CA MET A 152 -4.90 -6.87 -5.41
C MET A 152 -3.41 -7.13 -5.16
N VAL A 153 -2.85 -8.05 -5.94
CA VAL A 153 -1.41 -8.28 -6.05
C VAL A 153 -0.98 -7.83 -7.45
N ALA A 154 -0.24 -6.74 -7.53
CA ALA A 154 0.36 -6.23 -8.75
C ALA A 154 1.85 -6.58 -8.77
N ARG A 155 2.34 -7.12 -9.89
CA ARG A 155 3.77 -7.40 -10.11
C ARG A 155 4.23 -6.71 -11.38
N LYS A 156 5.43 -6.13 -11.37
CA LYS A 156 6.03 -5.61 -12.61
C LYS A 156 6.31 -6.76 -13.57
N LYS A 157 6.10 -6.49 -14.86
CA LYS A 157 6.51 -7.36 -15.97
C LYS A 157 8.01 -7.28 -16.21
#